data_AF-A0A8J7A1Y5-F1
#
_entry.id   AF-A0A8J7A1Y5-F1
#
_cell.length_a   1.000
_cell.length_b   1.000
_cell.length_c   1.000
_cell.angle_alpha   90.00
_cell.angle_beta   90.00
_cell.angle_gamma   90.00
#
_symmetry.space_group_name_H-M   'P 1'
#
loop_
_entity.id
_entity.type
_entity.pdbx_description
1 polymer ?
#
loop_
_entity_poly.entity_id
_entity_poly.type
_entity_poly.pdbx_seq_one_letter_code
_entity_poly.pdbx_strand_id
1 'polypeptide(L)' 'MSNESISSNSQTDWQWLDAMSDEDIDLSDCPEMTPELFAKATVKLGLPAAKNASDL' A
#
# COMPACT_ATOMS: atom_id res chain seq x y z
N MET A 1 20.85 27.29 -3.51
CA MET A 1 20.01 26.09 -3.72
C MET A 1 18.61 26.58 -4.01
N SER A 2 18.18 26.58 -5.28
CA SER A 2 16.78 26.83 -5.63
C SER A 2 15.99 25.56 -5.30
N ASN A 3 15.04 25.67 -4.36
CA ASN A 3 14.05 24.62 -4.10
C ASN A 3 13.02 24.66 -5.23
N GLU A 4 13.41 24.16 -6.39
CA GLU A 4 12.45 23.92 -7.46
C GLU A 4 11.62 22.71 -7.05
N SER A 5 10.38 22.97 -6.64
CA SER A 5 9.40 21.92 -6.39
C SER A 5 9.34 21.05 -7.64
N ILE A 6 9.50 19.75 -7.48
CA ILE A 6 9.35 18.76 -8.54
C ILE A 6 7.86 18.72 -8.91
N SER A 7 7.34 19.78 -9.54
CA SER A 7 5.97 19.82 -10.03
C SER A 7 5.95 19.12 -11.38
N SER A 8 6.24 17.83 -11.38
CA SER A 8 5.90 17.00 -12.54
C SER A 8 4.39 17.03 -12.64
N ASN A 9 3.87 17.56 -13.74
CA ASN A 9 2.44 17.43 -14.03
C ASN A 9 2.11 15.94 -13.98
N SER A 10 1.19 15.58 -13.08
CA SER A 10 0.71 14.20 -12.99
C SER A 10 0.15 13.82 -14.36
N GLN A 11 0.61 12.69 -14.90
CA GLN A 11 0.05 12.14 -16.14
C GLN A 11 -1.25 11.36 -15.88
N THR A 12 -1.69 11.32 -14.63
CA THR A 12 -2.96 10.72 -14.23
C THR A 12 -4.12 11.57 -14.73
N ASP A 13 -5.04 10.94 -15.47
CA ASP A 13 -6.32 11.53 -15.81
C ASP A 13 -7.24 11.52 -14.58
N TRP A 14 -7.26 12.65 -13.87
CA TRP A 14 -8.05 12.82 -12.66
C TRP A 14 -9.56 12.91 -12.92
N GLN A 15 -9.97 13.37 -14.11
CA GLN A 15 -11.39 13.47 -14.46
C GLN A 15 -11.98 12.09 -14.71
N TRP A 16 -11.20 11.21 -15.34
CA TRP A 16 -11.59 9.81 -15.51
C TRP A 16 -11.69 9.08 -14.16
N LEU A 17 -10.71 9.27 -13.27
CA LEU A 17 -10.75 8.66 -11.93
C LEU A 17 -11.94 9.14 -11.10
N ASP A 18 -12.29 10.44 -11.15
CA ASP A 18 -13.41 11.00 -10.39
C ASP A 18 -14.78 10.53 -10.90
N ALA A 19 -14.88 10.17 -12.19
CA ALA A 19 -16.11 9.66 -12.80
C ALA A 19 -16.26 8.12 -12.70
N MET A 20 -15.23 7.41 -12.25
CA MET A 20 -15.21 5.95 -12.18
C MET A 20 -16.10 5.44 -11.03
N SER A 21 -16.89 4.40 -11.30
CA SER A 21 -17.63 3.68 -10.27
C SER A 21 -16.80 2.52 -9.69
N ASP A 22 -17.12 2.09 -8.47
CA ASP A 22 -16.41 0.97 -7.83
C ASP A 22 -16.51 -0.32 -8.66
N GLU A 23 -17.61 -0.49 -9.41
CA GLU A 23 -17.83 -1.63 -10.30
C GLU A 23 -16.94 -1.63 -11.55
N ASP A 24 -16.41 -0.46 -11.93
CA ASP A 24 -15.47 -0.33 -13.06
C ASP A 24 -14.02 -0.68 -12.65
N ILE A 25 -13.76 -0.87 -11.35
CA ILE A 25 -12.44 -1.22 -10.84
C ILE A 25 -12.15 -2.69 -11.15
N ASP A 26 -11.07 -2.93 -11.88
CA ASP A 26 -10.61 -4.28 -12.20
C ASP A 26 -9.97 -4.95 -10.98
N LEU A 27 -10.67 -5.94 -10.42
CA LEU A 27 -10.19 -6.78 -9.31
C LEU A 27 -9.63 -8.13 -9.78
N SER A 28 -9.42 -8.33 -11.09
CA SER A 28 -8.91 -9.59 -11.62
C SER A 28 -7.51 -9.96 -11.11
N ASP A 29 -6.66 -8.95 -10.89
CA ASP A 29 -5.30 -9.13 -10.34
C ASP A 29 -5.29 -9.20 -8.81
N CYS A 30 -6.23 -8.51 -8.16
CA CYS A 30 -6.35 -8.45 -6.71
C CYS A 30 -7.75 -8.89 -6.28
N PRO A 31 -7.99 -10.20 -6.12
CA PRO A 31 -9.29 -10.69 -5.72
C PRO A 31 -9.63 -10.22 -4.30
N GLU A 32 -10.92 -10.07 -4.03
CA GLU A 32 -11.39 -9.63 -2.73
C GLU A 32 -10.93 -10.57 -1.61
N MET A 33 -10.46 -9.95 -0.52
CA MET A 33 -10.01 -10.69 0.66
C MET A 33 -11.22 -11.26 1.40
N THR A 34 -11.46 -12.56 1.23
CA THR A 34 -12.55 -13.22 1.95
C THR A 34 -12.21 -13.38 3.44
N PRO A 35 -13.21 -13.41 4.34
CA PRO A 35 -12.99 -13.63 5.77
C PRO A 35 -12.26 -14.96 6.07
N GLU A 36 -12.47 -16.00 5.26
CA GLU A 36 -11.80 -17.29 5.39
C GLU A 36 -10.32 -17.21 5.04
N LEU A 37 -9.95 -16.38 4.07
CA LEU A 37 -8.55 -16.09 3.74
C LEU A 37 -7.88 -15.32 4.88
N PHE A 38 -8.58 -14.33 5.43
CA PHE A 38 -8.08 -13.58 6.58
C PHE A 38 -7.92 -14.45 7.83
N ALA A 39 -8.86 -15.36 8.10
CA ALA A 39 -8.76 -16.29 9.23
C ALA A 39 -7.54 -17.23 9.15
N LYS A 40 -7.08 -17.53 7.93
CA LYS A 40 -5.87 -18.32 7.67
C LYS A 40 -4.59 -17.48 7.64
N ALA A 41 -4.71 -16.15 7.63
CA ALA A 41 -3.56 -15.26 7.58
C ALA A 41 -2.79 -15.35 8.91
N THR A 42 -1.46 -15.44 8.80
CA THR A 42 -0.58 -15.44 9.97
C THR A 42 0.22 -14.15 10.00
N VAL A 43 0.06 -13.37 11.07
CA VAL A 43 0.87 -12.17 11.30
C VAL A 43 2.29 -12.59 11.64
N LYS A 44 3.25 -12.25 10.76
CA LYS A 44 4.67 -12.34 11.07
C LYS A 44 5.14 -10.96 11.53
N LEU A 45 5.17 -10.76 12.85
CA LEU A 45 5.92 -9.64 13.42
C LEU A 45 7.40 -9.85 13.09
N GLY A 46 8.05 -8.82 12.55
CA GLY A 46 9.46 -8.87 12.15
C GLY A 46 10.40 -9.30 13.28
N LEU A 47 11.60 -9.74 12.88
CA LEU A 47 12.72 -10.30 13.67
C LEU A 47 12.77 -9.85 15.15
N PRO A 48 13.18 -10.74 16.08
CA PRO A 48 13.33 -10.38 17.49
C PRO A 48 14.19 -9.12 17.61
N ALA A 49 13.75 -8.17 18.45
CA ALA A 49 14.49 -6.96 18.76
C ALA A 49 15.96 -7.33 18.99
N ALA A 50 16.86 -6.71 18.24
CA ALA A 50 18.29 -6.90 18.43
C ALA A 50 18.59 -6.67 19.91
N LYS A 51 19.05 -7.73 20.58
CA LYS A 51 19.53 -7.66 21.95
C LYS A 51 20.74 -6.74 21.93
N ASN A 52 20.51 -5.48 22.32
CA ASN A 52 21.60 -4.56 22.59
C ASN A 52 22.37 -5.17 23.75
N ALA A 53 23.55 -5.72 23.46
CA ALA A 53 24.50 -6.17 24.44
C ALA A 53 25.05 -4.93 25.17
N SER A 54 24.26 -4.45 26.12
CA SER A 54 24.59 -3.38 27.05
C SER A 54 24.30 -3.84 28.47
N ASP A 55 24.68 -5.08 28.80
CA ASP A 55 24.89 -5.49 30.19
C ASP A 55 26.40 -5.73 30.33
N LEU A 56 27.05 -4.69 30.86
CA LEU A 56 28.42 -4.68 31.39
C LEU A 56 28.51 -5.55 32.64
#